data_AF-A0A257XZM3-F1
#
_entry.id   AF-A0A257XZM3-F1
#
_cell.length_a   1.000
_cell.length_b   1.000
_cell.length_c   1.000
_cell.angle_alpha   90.00
_cell.angle_beta   90.00
_cell.angle_gamma   90.00
#
_symmetry.space_group_name_H-M   'P 1'
#
loop_
_entity.id
_entity.type
_entity.pdbx_description
1 polymer ?
#
loop_
_entity_poly.entity_id
_entity_poly.type
_entity_poly.pdbx_seq_one_letter_code
_entity_poly.pdbx_strand_id
1 'polypeptide(L)'
;MAIMLCAGTASAAVGPVYSGTYVDMYLKPNTFPSPLTEEMVFLDAGQAATITGHVGSQTDTRLVSFSSTTDTLDAANGFATIKAVDGYLNNITITAPGYWFEDLIFSVNLATNANDDLHITATDKSGGTDIYASWTSLGNWVNGQNDILVLSKGTNLMQSITIDSQNGLLELGACSEATCGIDQIKQIQISGVTPVPEADTYAMLLAGLGLIGFAVRRKLN
;
A
#
# COMPACT_ATOMS: atom_id res chain seq x y z
N MET A 1 -5.92 51.14 21.97
CA MET A 1 -5.67 49.73 22.32
C MET A 1 -6.51 48.90 21.37
N ALA A 2 -5.92 48.45 20.25
CA ALA A 2 -6.62 47.70 19.21
C ALA A 2 -6.11 46.25 19.26
N ILE A 3 -6.98 45.32 19.66
CA ILE A 3 -6.71 43.88 19.62
C ILE A 3 -6.97 43.43 18.19
N MET A 4 -5.89 43.14 17.47
CA MET A 4 -5.93 42.52 16.15
C MET A 4 -6.28 41.04 16.35
N LEU A 5 -7.52 40.67 16.07
CA LEU A 5 -7.96 39.28 16.04
C LEU A 5 -7.46 38.66 14.72
N CYS A 6 -6.38 37.87 14.78
CA CYS A 6 -5.98 37.04 13.65
C CYS A 6 -7.03 35.94 13.46
N ALA A 7 -7.82 36.03 12.39
CA ALA A 7 -8.64 34.92 11.93
C ALA A 7 -7.71 33.82 11.43
N GLY A 8 -7.58 32.73 12.19
CA GLY A 8 -6.99 31.51 11.69
C GLY A 8 -7.83 31.02 10.52
N THR A 9 -7.27 31.01 9.32
CA THR A 9 -7.86 30.32 8.19
C THR A 9 -7.92 28.84 8.55
N ALA A 10 -9.12 28.34 8.87
CA ALA A 10 -9.36 26.90 8.89
C ALA A 10 -8.99 26.38 7.49
N SER A 11 -7.94 25.57 7.41
CA SER A 11 -7.64 24.80 6.20
C SER A 11 -8.86 23.92 5.97
N ALA A 12 -9.62 24.19 4.90
CA ALA A 12 -10.68 23.28 4.49
C ALA A 12 -10.05 21.89 4.33
N ALA A 13 -10.60 20.88 4.97
CA ALA A 13 -10.24 19.51 4.70
C ALA A 13 -10.52 19.26 3.22
N VAL A 14 -9.46 19.23 2.41
CA VAL A 14 -9.55 18.86 1.01
C VAL A 14 -9.91 17.39 1.02
N GLY A 15 -11.07 17.03 0.44
CA GLY A 15 -11.52 15.65 0.36
C GLY A 15 -10.56 14.76 -0.44
N PRO A 16 -10.86 13.46 -0.57
CA PRO A 16 -10.01 12.57 -1.34
C PRO A 16 -9.91 13.03 -2.80
N VAL A 17 -8.74 12.85 -3.39
CA VAL A 17 -8.56 13.12 -4.83
C VAL A 17 -9.13 12.04 -5.71
N TYR A 18 -9.35 10.87 -5.14
CA TYR A 18 -10.07 9.78 -5.76
C TYR A 18 -11.00 9.17 -4.73
N SER A 19 -12.27 9.05 -5.10
CA SER A 19 -13.26 8.40 -4.26
C SER A 19 -13.85 7.21 -4.99
N GLY A 20 -13.41 6.02 -4.61
CA GLY A 20 -13.80 4.75 -5.22
C GLY A 20 -14.95 4.05 -4.49
N THR A 21 -15.21 2.80 -4.88
CA THR A 21 -16.21 1.94 -4.25
C THR A 21 -15.69 1.36 -2.94
N TYR A 22 -14.43 0.94 -2.95
CA TYR A 22 -13.74 0.23 -1.88
C TYR A 22 -12.75 1.11 -1.15
N VAL A 23 -12.09 2.06 -1.82
CA VAL A 23 -11.07 2.93 -1.22
C VAL A 23 -11.24 4.40 -1.59
N ASP A 24 -10.78 5.27 -0.71
CA ASP A 24 -10.50 6.68 -0.98
C ASP A 24 -8.98 6.88 -1.04
N MET A 25 -8.50 7.74 -1.93
CA MET A 25 -7.09 8.10 -2.00
C MET A 25 -6.88 9.58 -1.76
N TYR A 26 -5.88 9.89 -0.94
CA TYR A 26 -5.51 11.24 -0.50
C TYR A 26 -4.03 11.49 -0.75
N LEU A 27 -3.65 12.77 -0.72
CA LEU A 27 -2.32 13.20 -1.09
C LEU A 27 -1.87 14.34 -0.23
N LYS A 28 -0.62 14.28 0.18
CA LYS A 28 -0.02 15.19 1.15
C LYS A 28 -0.70 15.02 2.52
N PRO A 29 0.08 14.97 3.61
CA PRO A 29 -0.49 14.71 4.93
C PRO A 29 -1.56 15.71 5.36
N ASN A 30 -1.54 16.94 4.85
CA ASN A 30 -2.50 17.98 5.20
C ASN A 30 -3.89 17.79 4.58
N THR A 31 -4.06 16.88 3.63
CA THR A 31 -5.39 16.49 3.13
C THR A 31 -5.86 15.18 3.72
N PHE A 32 -5.05 14.51 4.53
CA PHE A 32 -5.45 13.24 5.12
C PHE A 32 -6.58 13.48 6.14
N PRO A 33 -7.58 12.57 6.23
CA PRO A 33 -8.55 12.63 7.31
C PRO A 33 -7.84 12.51 8.66
N SER A 34 -8.45 12.98 9.74
CA SER A 34 -7.89 12.90 11.09
C SER A 34 -8.97 12.40 12.07
N PRO A 35 -8.61 11.59 13.09
CA PRO A 35 -7.28 11.07 13.42
C PRO A 35 -6.88 9.85 12.57
N LEU A 36 -5.57 9.67 12.44
CA LEU A 36 -4.89 8.58 11.75
C LEU A 36 -3.97 7.89 12.77
N THR A 37 -3.92 6.56 12.76
CA THR A 37 -3.17 5.75 13.75
C THR A 37 -2.41 4.66 13.03
N GLU A 38 -1.25 5.03 12.50
CA GLU A 38 -0.44 4.15 11.67
C GLU A 38 0.73 3.51 12.42
N GLU A 39 1.08 2.31 12.01
CA GLU A 39 2.30 1.62 12.42
C GLU A 39 3.33 1.71 11.30
N MET A 40 4.59 2.04 11.64
CA MET A 40 5.68 2.09 10.66
C MET A 40 6.04 0.69 10.16
N VAL A 41 6.37 0.57 8.88
CA VAL A 41 6.91 -0.67 8.30
C VAL A 41 8.43 -0.60 8.26
N PHE A 42 9.09 -1.50 8.99
CA PHE A 42 10.54 -1.61 9.09
C PHE A 42 11.07 -2.68 8.12
N LEU A 43 11.66 -2.25 7.02
CA LEU A 43 12.14 -3.10 5.93
C LEU A 43 13.32 -3.99 6.35
N ASP A 44 13.37 -5.20 5.80
CA ASP A 44 14.56 -6.03 5.81
C ASP A 44 15.48 -5.59 4.66
N ALA A 45 16.79 -5.47 4.95
CA ALA A 45 17.73 -5.15 3.88
C ALA A 45 17.88 -6.34 2.93
N GLY A 46 17.82 -6.07 1.63
CA GLY A 46 17.95 -7.12 0.64
C GLY A 46 17.69 -6.66 -0.78
N GLN A 47 18.15 -7.48 -1.73
CA GLN A 47 17.90 -7.31 -3.15
C GLN A 47 17.20 -8.54 -3.71
N ALA A 48 15.95 -8.39 -4.15
CA ALA A 48 15.15 -9.48 -4.69
C ALA A 48 13.90 -8.95 -5.40
N ALA A 49 13.26 -9.78 -6.23
CA ALA A 49 11.93 -9.49 -6.78
C ALA A 49 10.85 -9.40 -5.69
N THR A 50 11.12 -9.93 -4.49
CA THR A 50 10.25 -9.82 -3.32
C THR A 50 11.08 -9.57 -2.08
N ILE A 51 10.73 -8.51 -1.36
CA ILE A 51 11.34 -8.10 -0.09
C ILE A 51 10.25 -7.97 0.98
N THR A 52 10.66 -7.91 2.24
CA THR A 52 9.76 -7.86 3.40
C THR A 52 10.07 -6.68 4.30
N GLY A 53 9.07 -6.30 5.09
CA GLY A 53 9.23 -5.43 6.24
C GLY A 53 8.28 -5.81 7.36
N HIS A 54 8.58 -5.35 8.57
CA HIS A 54 7.86 -5.69 9.79
C HIS A 54 7.01 -4.51 10.28
N VAL A 55 5.78 -4.78 10.74
CA VAL A 55 4.87 -3.73 11.22
C VAL A 55 5.22 -3.32 12.65
N GLY A 56 5.39 -2.03 12.91
CA GLY A 56 5.59 -1.46 14.25
C GLY A 56 7.00 -1.63 14.84
N SER A 57 7.73 -2.70 14.52
CA SER A 57 9.14 -2.88 14.89
C SER A 57 9.85 -3.90 13.99
N GLN A 58 11.18 -3.85 13.87
CA GLN A 58 12.00 -4.81 13.09
C GLN A 58 11.88 -6.28 13.56
N THR A 59 11.22 -6.54 14.70
CA THR A 59 11.08 -7.89 15.27
C THR A 59 9.63 -8.34 15.35
N ASP A 60 8.67 -7.55 14.87
CA ASP A 60 7.25 -7.94 14.86
C ASP A 60 7.05 -9.13 13.91
N THR A 61 6.09 -10.01 14.19
CA THR A 61 5.84 -11.17 13.32
C THR A 61 4.94 -10.84 12.14
N ARG A 62 4.22 -9.72 12.18
CA ARG A 62 3.38 -9.23 11.08
C ARG A 62 4.28 -8.65 10.01
N LEU A 63 4.23 -9.26 8.82
CA LEU A 63 5.03 -8.87 7.68
C LEU A 63 4.18 -8.10 6.66
N VAL A 64 4.84 -7.15 6.01
CA VAL A 64 4.41 -6.55 4.76
C VAL A 64 5.36 -7.02 3.68
N SER A 65 4.83 -7.55 2.59
CA SER A 65 5.59 -8.02 1.44
C SER A 65 5.45 -7.03 0.29
N PHE A 66 6.59 -6.70 -0.32
CA PHE A 66 6.67 -5.88 -1.52
C PHE A 66 7.23 -6.76 -2.63
N SER A 67 6.48 -6.91 -3.71
CA SER A 67 6.87 -7.76 -4.83
C SER A 67 6.73 -7.00 -6.14
N SER A 68 7.70 -7.11 -7.03
CA SER A 68 7.60 -6.65 -8.41
C SER A 68 7.78 -7.84 -9.36
N THR A 69 7.06 -7.84 -10.48
CA THR A 69 7.23 -8.86 -11.54
C THR A 69 8.26 -8.46 -12.58
N THR A 70 8.71 -7.21 -12.53
CA THR A 70 9.48 -6.53 -13.57
C THR A 70 10.83 -6.08 -13.06
N ASP A 71 10.91 -5.68 -11.79
CA ASP A 71 12.11 -5.12 -11.19
C ASP A 71 12.73 -6.05 -10.14
N THR A 72 14.04 -5.92 -9.97
CA THR A 72 14.70 -6.35 -8.73
C THR A 72 14.68 -5.19 -7.73
N LEU A 73 14.00 -5.40 -6.61
CA LEU A 73 13.87 -4.39 -5.55
C LEU A 73 15.11 -4.38 -4.67
N ASP A 74 15.61 -3.20 -4.35
CA ASP A 74 16.69 -2.95 -3.39
C ASP A 74 16.14 -2.16 -2.19
N ALA A 75 16.14 -2.79 -1.03
CA ALA A 75 15.69 -2.19 0.22
C ALA A 75 16.84 -2.03 1.21
N ALA A 76 16.88 -0.85 1.83
CA ALA A 76 17.67 -0.60 3.03
C ALA A 76 16.90 -1.06 4.29
N ASN A 77 17.62 -1.35 5.37
CA ASN A 77 17.01 -1.82 6.62
C ASN A 77 16.28 -0.70 7.38
N GLY A 78 15.18 -1.04 8.04
CA GLY A 78 14.41 -0.16 8.93
C GLY A 78 13.34 0.65 8.21
N PHE A 79 12.96 1.81 8.75
CA PHE A 79 11.97 2.71 8.15
C PHE A 79 12.59 3.48 6.97
N ALA A 80 12.82 2.75 5.89
CA ALA A 80 13.76 3.14 4.85
C ALA A 80 13.08 3.26 3.48
N THR A 81 13.88 3.04 2.44
CA THR A 81 13.52 3.28 1.04
C THR A 81 13.66 1.99 0.25
N ILE A 82 12.77 1.82 -0.74
CA ILE A 82 12.80 0.78 -1.76
C ILE A 82 13.11 1.45 -3.09
N LYS A 83 14.02 0.85 -3.86
CA LYS A 83 14.44 1.28 -5.21
C LYS A 83 14.45 0.10 -6.18
N ALA A 84 14.49 0.38 -7.47
CA ALA A 84 14.80 -0.62 -8.49
C ALA A 84 16.32 -0.67 -8.69
N VAL A 85 16.88 -1.88 -8.85
CA VAL A 85 18.29 -2.07 -9.20
C VAL A 85 18.56 -1.66 -10.66
N ASP A 86 17.55 -1.84 -11.51
CA ASP A 86 17.56 -1.64 -12.96
C ASP A 86 17.06 -0.26 -13.39
N GLY A 87 16.69 0.61 -12.45
CA GLY A 87 16.32 1.99 -12.73
C GLY A 87 15.10 2.43 -11.93
N TYR A 88 13.96 2.57 -12.60
CA TYR A 88 12.74 3.09 -12.03
C TYR A 88 11.79 1.97 -11.64
N LEU A 89 11.17 2.13 -10.48
CA LEU A 89 10.16 1.22 -9.96
C LEU A 89 8.91 1.23 -10.83
N ASN A 90 8.41 0.05 -11.11
CA ASN A 90 7.15 -0.21 -11.77
C ASN A 90 6.54 -1.53 -11.25
N ASN A 91 5.22 -1.65 -11.37
CA ASN A 91 4.45 -2.81 -10.94
C ASN A 91 4.81 -3.41 -9.55
N ILE A 92 4.92 -2.56 -8.52
CA ILE A 92 5.12 -3.04 -7.14
C ILE A 92 3.78 -3.34 -6.50
N THR A 93 3.56 -4.61 -6.17
CA THR A 93 2.45 -5.04 -5.34
C THR A 93 2.88 -5.13 -3.87
N ILE A 94 2.09 -4.50 -3.01
CA ILE A 94 2.24 -4.46 -1.55
C ILE A 94 1.11 -5.30 -0.96
N THR A 95 1.46 -6.25 -0.08
CA THR A 95 0.52 -7.13 0.62
C THR A 95 0.93 -7.32 2.08
N ALA A 96 0.02 -7.75 2.94
CA ALA A 96 0.33 -8.21 4.29
C ALA A 96 -0.02 -9.70 4.40
N PRO A 97 0.92 -10.63 4.15
CA PRO A 97 0.61 -12.06 4.09
C PRO A 97 -0.06 -12.58 5.37
N GLY A 98 -1.26 -13.18 5.23
CA GLY A 98 -2.07 -13.65 6.35
C GLY A 98 -2.94 -12.58 7.02
N TYR A 99 -2.90 -11.33 6.52
CA TYR A 99 -3.66 -10.21 7.04
C TYR A 99 -4.37 -9.42 5.92
N TRP A 100 -5.39 -8.67 6.31
CA TRP A 100 -5.91 -7.52 5.57
C TRP A 100 -5.55 -6.24 6.33
N PHE A 101 -5.63 -5.08 5.69
CA PHE A 101 -5.27 -3.80 6.31
C PHE A 101 -6.27 -2.68 5.97
N GLU A 102 -6.39 -1.68 6.84
CA GLU A 102 -7.36 -0.58 6.70
C GLU A 102 -6.82 0.55 5.83
N ASP A 103 -5.53 0.86 5.94
CA ASP A 103 -4.88 1.89 5.15
C ASP A 103 -3.42 1.56 4.85
N LEU A 104 -2.87 2.30 3.89
CA LEU A 104 -1.44 2.34 3.62
C LEU A 104 -1.04 3.78 3.33
N ILE A 105 -0.05 4.27 4.06
CA ILE A 105 0.63 5.53 3.78
C ILE A 105 2.01 5.24 3.23
N PHE A 106 2.38 5.89 2.14
CA PHE A 106 3.73 5.80 1.59
C PHE A 106 4.08 7.11 0.89
N SER A 107 5.38 7.41 0.84
CA SER A 107 5.90 8.55 0.11
C SER A 107 6.57 8.06 -1.16
N VAL A 108 6.32 8.75 -2.27
CA VAL A 108 7.01 8.44 -3.55
C VAL A 108 7.86 9.61 -4.01
N ASN A 109 8.99 9.29 -4.62
CA ASN A 109 9.71 10.23 -5.44
C ASN A 109 9.55 9.82 -6.90
N LEU A 110 9.14 10.79 -7.71
CA LEU A 110 9.05 10.63 -9.13
C LEU A 110 10.26 11.25 -9.81
N ALA A 111 10.62 10.69 -10.96
CA ALA A 111 11.59 11.29 -11.85
C ALA A 111 11.06 12.61 -12.45
N THR A 112 11.97 13.47 -12.93
CA THR A 112 11.68 14.85 -13.34
C THR A 112 10.67 14.97 -14.49
N ASN A 113 10.42 13.92 -15.27
CA ASN A 113 9.49 13.92 -16.40
C ASN A 113 8.38 12.85 -16.27
N ALA A 114 8.11 12.32 -15.07
CA ALA A 114 7.11 11.28 -14.83
C ALA A 114 5.65 11.79 -14.89
N ASN A 115 5.31 12.64 -15.87
CA ASN A 115 3.95 13.19 -16.00
C ASN A 115 2.92 12.10 -16.32
N ASP A 116 1.77 12.16 -15.65
CA ASP A 116 0.67 11.21 -15.63
C ASP A 116 1.06 9.73 -15.51
N ASP A 117 2.18 9.45 -14.83
CA ASP A 117 2.81 8.12 -14.85
C ASP A 117 2.39 7.22 -13.68
N LEU A 118 2.01 7.82 -12.54
CA LEU A 118 1.68 7.06 -11.33
C LEU A 118 0.27 6.48 -11.39
N HIS A 119 0.19 5.15 -11.36
CA HIS A 119 -1.06 4.39 -11.25
C HIS A 119 -1.09 3.65 -9.91
N ILE A 120 -2.21 3.73 -9.20
CA ILE A 120 -2.42 3.00 -7.95
C ILE A 120 -3.68 2.16 -8.09
N THR A 121 -3.53 0.86 -7.91
CA THR A 121 -4.64 -0.09 -7.87
C THR A 121 -4.76 -0.64 -6.46
N ALA A 122 -5.91 -0.46 -5.82
CA ALA A 122 -6.21 -1.08 -4.54
C ALA A 122 -7.18 -2.24 -4.77
N THR A 123 -6.90 -3.38 -4.15
CA THR A 123 -7.75 -4.57 -4.17
C THR A 123 -8.29 -4.80 -2.77
N ASP A 124 -9.61 -4.83 -2.64
CA ASP A 124 -10.34 -5.17 -1.42
C ASP A 124 -10.25 -6.67 -1.11
N LYS A 125 -10.51 -7.06 0.14
CA LYS A 125 -10.57 -8.45 0.61
C LYS A 125 -11.54 -9.35 -0.16
N SER A 126 -12.55 -8.78 -0.82
CA SER A 126 -13.48 -9.51 -1.70
C SER A 126 -12.95 -9.71 -3.13
N GLY A 127 -11.80 -9.13 -3.46
CA GLY A 127 -11.20 -9.13 -4.81
C GLY A 127 -11.69 -8.00 -5.72
N GLY A 128 -12.58 -7.13 -5.24
CA GLY A 128 -12.97 -5.91 -5.95
C GLY A 128 -11.80 -4.93 -6.05
N THR A 129 -11.69 -4.20 -7.16
CA THR A 129 -10.60 -3.26 -7.39
C THR A 129 -11.09 -1.84 -7.64
N ASP A 130 -10.33 -0.88 -7.12
CA ASP A 130 -10.43 0.53 -7.47
C ASP A 130 -9.08 0.97 -8.03
N ILE A 131 -9.11 1.77 -9.10
CA ILE A 131 -7.92 2.22 -9.80
C ILE A 131 -7.93 3.74 -9.84
N TYR A 132 -6.81 4.33 -9.41
CA TYR A 132 -6.49 5.72 -9.65
C TYR A 132 -5.35 5.82 -10.66
N ALA A 133 -5.64 6.44 -11.80
CA ALA A 133 -4.71 6.69 -12.88
C ALA A 133 -4.82 8.17 -13.27
N SER A 134 -3.72 8.77 -13.74
CA SER A 134 -3.55 10.21 -13.98
C SER A 134 -3.18 10.99 -12.74
N TRP A 135 -1.90 10.92 -12.40
CA TRP A 135 -1.33 11.82 -11.42
C TRP A 135 0.02 12.34 -11.87
N THR A 136 0.06 13.49 -12.56
CA THR A 136 1.07 14.56 -12.38
C THR A 136 0.95 15.68 -13.43
N SER A 137 0.61 16.88 -12.98
CA SER A 137 1.34 18.06 -13.46
C SER A 137 2.47 18.35 -12.48
N LEU A 138 3.73 18.24 -12.93
CA LEU A 138 4.98 18.42 -12.17
C LEU A 138 5.03 19.58 -11.16
N GLY A 139 4.24 20.64 -11.33
CA GLY A 139 4.25 21.84 -10.48
C GLY A 139 3.89 21.61 -9.00
N ASN A 140 3.37 20.43 -8.63
CA ASN A 140 2.88 20.14 -7.28
C ASN A 140 3.78 19.20 -6.44
N TRP A 141 4.87 18.69 -7.04
CA TRP A 141 5.73 17.67 -6.44
C TRP A 141 6.94 18.31 -5.74
N VAL A 142 7.05 18.08 -4.43
CA VAL A 142 8.21 18.50 -3.63
C VAL A 142 8.81 17.23 -3.05
N ASN A 143 10.09 16.97 -3.33
CA ASN A 143 10.77 15.78 -2.82
C ASN A 143 10.63 15.71 -1.29
N GLY A 144 10.04 14.61 -0.79
CA GLY A 144 9.78 14.41 0.64
C GLY A 144 8.46 15.00 1.17
N GLN A 145 7.54 15.44 0.30
CA GLN A 145 6.19 15.88 0.70
C GLN A 145 5.08 15.19 -0.10
N ASN A 146 5.40 14.08 -0.79
CA ASN A 146 4.46 13.38 -1.66
C ASN A 146 3.96 12.11 -1.00
N ASP A 147 3.39 12.29 0.18
CA ASP A 147 2.78 11.18 0.91
C ASP A 147 1.41 10.91 0.30
N ILE A 148 1.13 9.64 0.09
CA ILE A 148 -0.11 9.14 -0.47
C ILE A 148 -0.72 8.25 0.59
N LEU A 149 -2.01 8.46 0.84
CA LEU A 149 -2.82 7.60 1.69
C LEU A 149 -3.82 6.88 0.81
N VAL A 150 -3.81 5.56 0.88
CA VAL A 150 -4.89 4.71 0.36
C VAL A 150 -5.68 4.23 1.57
N LEU A 151 -6.94 4.64 1.66
CA LEU A 151 -7.80 4.41 2.82
C LEU A 151 -9.00 3.55 2.41
N SER A 152 -9.21 2.43 3.11
CA SER A 152 -10.41 1.61 2.94
C SER A 152 -11.70 2.36 3.29
N LYS A 153 -12.80 2.01 2.63
CA LYS A 153 -14.13 2.57 2.90
C LYS A 153 -15.00 1.58 3.65
N GLY A 154 -15.60 2.05 4.73
CA GLY A 154 -16.55 1.27 5.52
C GLY A 154 -15.88 0.03 6.11
N THR A 155 -16.25 -1.16 5.61
CA THR A 155 -15.74 -2.45 6.09
C THR A 155 -14.84 -3.17 5.07
N ASN A 156 -14.47 -2.48 3.99
CA ASN A 156 -13.74 -3.01 2.84
C ASN A 156 -12.23 -2.99 3.07
N LEU A 157 -11.73 -3.89 3.92
CA LEU A 157 -10.30 -3.99 4.21
C LEU A 157 -9.53 -4.39 2.95
N MET A 158 -8.33 -3.84 2.79
CA MET A 158 -7.49 -4.09 1.63
C MET A 158 -6.73 -5.41 1.74
N GLN A 159 -6.66 -6.10 0.60
CA GLN A 159 -5.82 -7.27 0.39
C GLN A 159 -4.46 -6.88 -0.19
N SER A 160 -4.46 -5.94 -1.14
CA SER A 160 -3.23 -5.51 -1.82
C SER A 160 -3.34 -4.10 -2.35
N ILE A 161 -2.20 -3.42 -2.46
CA ILE A 161 -2.06 -2.18 -3.23
C ILE A 161 -0.96 -2.41 -4.26
N THR A 162 -1.25 -2.18 -5.53
CA THR A 162 -0.25 -2.16 -6.60
C THR A 162 0.03 -0.72 -7.00
N ILE A 163 1.29 -0.36 -6.98
CA ILE A 163 1.82 0.93 -7.42
C ILE A 163 2.56 0.66 -8.72
N ASP A 164 2.10 1.28 -9.78
CA ASP A 164 2.64 1.09 -11.11
C ASP A 164 3.03 2.43 -11.75
N SER A 165 3.96 2.32 -12.69
CA SER A 165 4.41 3.41 -13.53
C SER A 165 4.29 2.96 -14.98
N GLN A 166 3.27 3.48 -15.68
CA GLN A 166 2.98 3.06 -17.05
C GLN A 166 4.16 3.34 -18.00
N ASN A 167 4.92 4.41 -17.76
CA ASN A 167 6.10 4.76 -18.54
C ASN A 167 7.40 4.16 -17.97
N GLY A 168 7.40 3.70 -16.72
CA GLY A 168 8.51 2.97 -16.12
C GLY A 168 8.78 1.61 -16.80
N LEU A 169 7.76 1.05 -17.47
CA LEU A 169 7.84 -0.22 -18.21
C LEU A 169 8.27 -0.06 -19.68
N LEU A 170 8.31 1.16 -20.22
CA LEU A 170 8.48 1.38 -21.65
C LEU A 170 9.96 1.19 -22.04
N GLU A 171 10.22 0.15 -22.84
CA GLU A 171 11.46 0.00 -23.62
C GLU A 171 11.84 1.36 -24.21
N LEU A 172 12.96 1.91 -23.72
CA LEU A 172 13.85 2.88 -24.37
C LEU A 172 13.21 3.68 -25.55
N GLY A 173 12.20 4.52 -25.29
CA GLY A 173 11.51 5.18 -26.41
C GLY A 173 10.42 6.19 -26.08
N ALA A 174 9.54 5.91 -25.11
CA ALA A 174 8.55 6.90 -24.66
C ALA A 174 9.12 7.84 -23.59
N CYS A 175 10.12 7.35 -22.86
CA CYS A 175 10.96 8.15 -21.99
C CYS A 175 12.37 8.15 -22.56
N SER A 176 12.80 9.31 -23.05
CA SER A 176 14.19 9.53 -23.40
C SER A 176 15.02 9.29 -22.13
N GLU A 177 15.81 8.22 -22.17
CA GLU A 177 16.81 7.76 -21.20
C GLU A 177 16.82 8.49 -19.84
N ALA A 178 16.41 7.77 -18.79
CA ALA A 178 16.64 8.14 -17.38
C ALA A 178 15.88 9.36 -16.82
N THR A 179 14.62 9.62 -17.23
CA THR A 179 13.88 10.78 -16.66
C THR A 179 12.40 10.60 -16.32
N CYS A 180 11.79 9.43 -16.50
CA CYS A 180 10.37 9.20 -16.13
C CYS A 180 10.24 8.00 -15.17
N GLY A 181 9.09 7.84 -14.52
CA GLY A 181 8.82 6.76 -13.57
C GLY A 181 9.06 7.07 -12.10
N ILE A 182 8.92 6.04 -11.27
CA ILE A 182 9.04 6.12 -9.80
C ILE A 182 10.49 5.84 -9.42
N ASP A 183 11.21 6.84 -8.91
CA ASP A 183 12.61 6.70 -8.47
C ASP A 183 12.71 5.86 -7.20
N GLN A 184 11.81 6.10 -6.24
CA GLN A 184 11.82 5.39 -4.98
C GLN A 184 10.49 5.49 -4.22
N ILE A 185 10.21 4.48 -3.41
CA ILE A 185 9.13 4.45 -2.41
C ILE A 185 9.76 4.44 -1.03
N LYS A 186 9.23 5.23 -0.08
CA LYS A 186 9.80 5.38 1.26
C LYS A 186 8.70 5.61 2.31
N GLN A 187 9.09 5.50 3.57
CA GLN A 187 8.27 5.89 4.72
C GLN A 187 6.90 5.21 4.75
N ILE A 188 6.90 3.90 4.56
CA ILE A 188 5.69 3.09 4.47
C ILE A 188 5.11 2.87 5.86
N GLN A 189 3.84 3.21 6.04
CA GLN A 189 3.09 3.01 7.26
C GLN A 189 1.77 2.31 6.93
N ILE A 190 1.25 1.52 7.85
CA ILE A 190 0.08 0.66 7.66
C ILE A 190 -0.76 0.65 8.94
N SER A 191 -2.08 0.59 8.80
CA SER A 191 -2.99 0.44 9.94
C SER A 191 -4.02 -0.68 9.74
N GLY A 192 -4.74 -1.01 10.80
CA GLY A 192 -5.84 -1.97 10.74
C GLY A 192 -5.46 -3.37 10.28
N VAL A 193 -4.21 -3.79 10.58
CA VAL A 193 -3.69 -5.10 10.19
C VAL A 193 -4.45 -6.20 10.95
N THR A 194 -5.37 -6.87 10.26
CA THR A 194 -6.31 -7.85 10.83
C THR A 194 -6.11 -9.22 10.19
N PRO A 195 -6.06 -10.32 10.97
CA PRO A 195 -5.86 -11.66 10.41
C PRO A 195 -6.95 -12.05 9.42
N VAL A 196 -6.56 -12.68 8.31
CA VAL A 196 -7.51 -13.26 7.35
C VAL A 196 -8.17 -14.49 7.99
N PRO A 197 -9.51 -14.57 8.05
CA PRO A 197 -10.20 -15.74 8.60
C PRO A 197 -9.91 -17.01 7.80
N GLU A 198 -9.39 -18.05 8.46
CA GLU A 198 -9.18 -19.37 7.88
C GLU A 198 -10.50 -20.14 7.76
N ALA A 199 -11.35 -19.82 6.79
CA ALA A 199 -12.64 -20.48 6.61
C ALA A 199 -12.52 -22.01 6.43
N ASP A 200 -11.43 -22.47 5.79
CA ASP A 200 -11.20 -23.88 5.50
C ASP A 200 -10.76 -24.69 6.71
N THR A 201 -10.04 -24.10 7.68
CA THR A 201 -9.61 -24.80 8.89
C THR A 201 -10.82 -25.25 9.72
N TYR A 202 -11.83 -24.38 9.86
CA TYR A 202 -13.06 -24.73 10.57
C TYR A 202 -13.91 -25.73 9.82
N ALA A 203 -14.02 -25.59 8.50
CA ALA A 203 -14.76 -26.55 7.67
C ALA A 203 -14.11 -27.94 7.70
N MET A 204 -12.78 -28.02 7.61
CA MET A 204 -12.02 -29.28 7.65
C MET A 204 -11.99 -29.89 9.05
N LEU A 205 -11.92 -29.08 10.11
CA LEU A 205 -12.05 -29.56 11.48
C LEU A 205 -13.45 -30.14 11.72
N LEU A 206 -14.50 -29.45 11.30
CA LEU A 206 -15.88 -29.93 11.41
C LEU A 206 -16.13 -31.17 10.54
N ALA A 207 -15.58 -31.21 9.33
CA ALA A 207 -15.63 -32.40 8.47
C ALA A 207 -14.90 -33.58 9.13
N GLY A 208 -13.71 -33.36 9.68
CA GLY A 208 -12.93 -34.36 10.41
C GLY A 208 -13.67 -34.90 11.63
N LEU A 209 -14.24 -34.02 12.46
CA LEU A 209 -15.07 -34.42 13.61
C LEU A 209 -16.36 -35.12 13.18
N GLY A 210 -16.99 -34.67 12.08
CA GLY A 210 -18.17 -35.31 11.51
C GLY A 210 -17.89 -36.74 11.04
N LEU A 211 -16.74 -36.98 10.40
CA LEU A 211 -16.32 -38.31 9.97
C LEU A 211 -16.03 -39.24 11.15
N ILE A 212 -15.35 -38.74 12.20
CA ILE A 212 -15.10 -39.52 13.42
C ILE A 212 -16.41 -39.87 14.12
N GLY A 213 -17.32 -38.90 14.27
CA GLY A 213 -18.64 -39.14 14.85
C GLY A 213 -19.45 -40.18 14.09
N PHE A 214 -19.40 -40.14 12.75
CA PHE A 214 -20.05 -41.13 11.89
C PHE A 214 -19.42 -42.54 12.05
N ALA A 215 -18.09 -42.64 12.10
CA ALA A 215 -17.39 -43.90 12.28
C ALA A 215 -17.69 -44.55 13.64
N VAL A 216 -17.74 -43.75 14.72
CA VAL A 216 -18.10 -44.24 16.06
C VAL A 216 -19.56 -44.72 16.10
N ARG A 217 -20.50 -43.98 15.49
CA ARG A 217 -21.91 -44.39 15.40
C ARG A 217 -22.06 -45.75 14.71
N ARG A 218 -21.25 -46.03 13.69
CA ARG A 218 -21.29 -47.31 12.96
C ARG A 218 -20.74 -48.49 13.75
N LYS A 219 -20.00 -48.26 14.83
CA LYS A 219 -19.49 -49.31 15.74
C LYS A 219 -20.45 -49.62 16.90
N LEU A 220 -21.37 -48.69 17.20
CA LEU A 220 -22.38 -48.84 18.25
C LEU A 220 -23.70 -49.46 17.75
N ASN A 221 -23.89 -49.52 16.42
CA ASN A 221 -24.95 -50.28 15.74
C ASN A 221 -24.40 -51.60 15.21
#